data_AF-A0A920T6B3-F1
#
_entry.id   AF-A0A920T6B3-F1
#
_cell.length_a   1.000
_cell.length_b   1.000
_cell.length_c   1.000
_cell.angle_alpha   90.00
_cell.angle_beta   90.00
_cell.angle_gamma   90.00
#
_symmetry.space_group_name_H-M   'P 1'
#
loop_
_entity.id
_entity.type
_entity.pdbx_description
1 polymer ?
#
loop_
_entity_poly.entity_id
_entity_poly.type
_entity_poly.pdbx_seq_one_letter_code
_entity_poly.pdbx_strand_id
1 'polypeptide(L)'
;MAKPTSPIRTSPGLQAEQQERGENAFANPRNTCAGALKLLDPNLCAQRRVRFFAHSTGHIEGGEYRTHTEFLDAVARMGLPATPGVETRPDIISARSTPNPDGQHARAGF
;
A
#
# COMPACT_ATOMS: atom_id res chain seq x y z
N MET A 1 19.86 -7.90 -5.54
CA MET A 1 19.72 -6.72 -4.67
C MET A 1 18.32 -6.71 -4.10
N ALA A 2 18.15 -6.96 -2.80
CA ALA A 2 16.84 -7.04 -2.16
C ALA A 2 16.21 -5.63 -2.08
N LYS A 3 15.01 -5.46 -2.66
CA LYS A 3 14.22 -4.23 -2.51
C LYS A 3 13.76 -4.13 -1.04
N PRO A 4 13.88 -2.99 -0.36
CA PRO A 4 13.42 -2.86 1.02
C PRO A 4 11.88 -2.80 1.01
N THR A 5 11.23 -3.96 1.09
CA THR A 5 9.81 -4.06 1.44
C THR A 5 9.71 -3.98 2.96
N SER A 6 9.78 -2.75 3.48
CA SER A 6 9.42 -2.54 4.89
C SER A 6 7.95 -2.94 5.08
N PRO A 7 7.60 -3.70 6.12
CA PRO A 7 6.22 -4.05 6.40
C PRO A 7 5.40 -2.77 6.61
N ILE A 8 4.15 -2.76 6.15
CA ILE A 8 3.18 -1.68 6.36
C ILE A 8 2.79 -1.70 7.85
N ARG A 9 3.73 -1.34 8.73
CA ARG A 9 3.49 -1.07 10.13
C ARG A 9 2.85 0.30 10.19
N THR A 10 1.70 0.45 10.82
CA THR A 10 1.24 1.77 11.27
C THR A 10 2.41 2.38 12.02
N SER A 11 2.91 3.54 11.60
CA SER A 11 4.02 4.19 12.29
C SER A 11 3.68 4.25 13.78
N PRO A 12 4.47 3.61 14.67
CA PRO A 12 4.15 3.56 16.10
C PRO A 12 3.92 4.95 16.70
N GLY A 13 4.51 5.98 16.08
CA GLY A 13 4.33 7.38 16.45
C GLY A 13 2.88 7.86 16.39
N LEU A 14 2.06 7.47 15.41
CA LEU A 14 0.71 8.05 15.27
C LEU A 14 -0.27 7.57 16.35
N GLN A 15 -0.16 6.31 16.77
CA GLN A 15 -1.00 5.80 17.87
C GLN A 15 -0.55 6.39 19.21
N ALA A 16 0.77 6.52 19.42
CA ALA A 16 1.34 7.14 20.62
C ALA A 16 0.95 8.63 20.73
N GLU A 17 1.07 9.39 19.64
CA GLU A 17 0.68 10.81 19.58
C GLU A 17 -0.81 11.03 19.85
N GLN A 18 -1.69 10.13 19.38
CA GLN A 18 -3.12 10.24 19.70
C GLN A 18 -3.42 9.91 21.16
N GLN A 19 -2.73 8.93 21.72
CA GLN A 19 -2.88 8.57 23.14
C GLN A 19 -2.42 9.71 24.05
N GLU A 20 -1.31 10.38 23.71
CA GLU A 20 -0.82 11.57 24.42
C GLU A 20 -1.78 12.76 24.34
N ARG A 21 -2.53 12.89 23.24
CA ARG A 21 -3.54 13.94 23.04
C ARG A 21 -4.92 13.59 23.59
N GLY A 22 -5.08 12.42 24.24
CA GLY A 22 -6.35 11.94 24.78
C GLY A 22 -7.40 11.58 23.70
N GLU A 23 -6.95 11.41 22.45
CA GLU A 23 -7.81 11.05 21.33
C GLU A 23 -7.96 9.52 21.26
N ASN A 24 -9.16 9.04 20.92
CA ASN A 24 -9.37 7.61 20.73
C ASN A 24 -8.48 7.08 19.60
N ALA A 25 -7.55 6.19 19.93
CA ALA A 25 -6.72 5.52 18.94
C ALA A 25 -7.58 4.74 17.94
N PHE A 26 -7.28 4.88 16.65
CA PHE A 26 -7.97 4.10 15.61
C PHE A 26 -7.63 2.61 15.77
N ALA A 27 -8.66 1.76 15.65
CA ALA A 27 -8.55 0.32 15.89
C ALA A 27 -7.57 -0.42 14.95
N ASN A 28 -7.28 0.11 13.75
CA ASN A 28 -6.34 -0.49 12.81
C ASN A 28 -5.77 0.55 11.80
N PRO A 29 -4.67 0.24 11.10
CA PRO A 29 -4.08 1.13 10.10
C PRO A 29 -5.02 1.54 8.96
N ARG A 30 -5.95 0.66 8.55
CA ARG A 30 -6.94 0.98 7.51
C ARG A 30 -7.85 2.14 7.95
N ASN A 31 -8.37 2.07 9.17
CA ASN A 31 -9.21 3.10 9.76
C ASN A 31 -8.43 4.40 10.01
N THR A 32 -7.15 4.28 10.40
CA THR A 32 -6.27 5.43 10.60
C THR A 32 -6.09 6.21 9.29
N CYS A 33 -5.79 5.51 8.19
CA CYS A 33 -5.64 6.11 6.86
C CYS A 33 -6.95 6.74 6.37
N ALA A 34 -8.05 5.99 6.43
CA ALA A 34 -9.35 6.49 6.00
C ALA A 34 -9.85 7.69 6.82
N GLY A 35 -9.57 7.71 8.13
CA GLY A 35 -9.87 8.84 9.00
C GLY A 35 -9.03 10.06 8.66
N ALA A 36 -7.73 9.88 8.43
CA ALA A 36 -6.81 10.96 8.04
C ALA A 36 -7.27 11.67 6.74
N LEU A 37 -7.67 10.91 5.72
CA LEU A 37 -8.11 11.44 4.43
C LEU A 37 -9.45 12.20 4.48
N LYS A 38 -10.24 12.04 5.56
CA LYS A 38 -11.55 12.70 5.75
C LYS A 38 -11.46 13.98 6.58
N LEU A 39 -10.27 14.39 7.01
CA LEU A 39 -10.08 15.63 7.74
C LEU A 39 -10.35 16.83 6.82
N LEU A 40 -11.12 17.80 7.32
CA LEU A 40 -11.42 19.04 6.59
C LEU A 40 -10.18 19.94 6.44
N ASP A 41 -9.27 19.90 7.42
CA ASP A 41 -8.01 20.65 7.37
C ASP A 41 -6.89 19.80 6.72
N PRO A 42 -6.35 20.22 5.55
CA PRO A 42 -5.28 19.49 4.87
C PRO A 42 -3.97 19.47 5.67
N ASN A 43 -3.72 20.45 6.54
CA ASN A 43 -2.51 20.48 7.36
C ASN A 43 -2.53 19.36 8.41
N LEU A 44 -3.71 19.09 9.00
CA LEU A 44 -3.88 17.97 9.91
C LEU A 44 -3.73 16.63 9.18
N CYS A 45 -4.24 16.52 7.94
CA CYS A 45 -4.04 15.33 7.11
C CYS A 45 -2.54 15.09 6.80
N ALA A 46 -1.78 16.15 6.48
CA ALA A 46 -0.35 16.04 6.17
C ALA A 46 0.47 15.50 7.35
N GLN A 47 0.12 15.87 8.58
CA GLN A 47 0.78 15.36 9.79
C GLN A 47 0.60 13.84 9.97
N ARG A 48 -0.45 13.25 9.40
CA ARG A 48 -0.74 11.81 9.52
C ARG A 48 0.15 10.92 8.64
N ARG A 49 1.03 11.50 7.80
CA ARG A 49 2.06 10.76 7.02
C ARG A 49 1.51 9.54 6.26
N VAL A 50 0.34 9.70 5.64
CA VAL A 50 -0.29 8.64 4.85
C VAL A 50 0.60 8.26 3.66
N ARG A 51 0.70 6.96 3.37
CA ARG A 51 1.46 6.44 2.23
C ARG A 51 0.52 6.09 1.09
N PHE A 52 1.01 6.25 -0.14
CA PHE A 52 0.25 6.02 -1.36
C PHE A 52 0.98 5.01 -2.26
N PHE A 53 0.22 4.15 -2.91
CA PHE A 53 0.68 3.28 -4.01
C PHE A 53 -0.41 3.22 -5.09
N ALA A 54 -0.03 3.47 -6.34
CA ALA A 54 -0.90 3.30 -7.49
C ALA A 54 -0.89 1.83 -7.94
N HIS A 55 -2.08 1.27 -8.13
CA HIS A 55 -2.28 -0.15 -8.45
C HIS A 55 -3.23 -0.40 -9.62
N SER A 56 -3.97 0.60 -10.11
CA SER A 56 -4.88 0.41 -11.23
C SER A 56 -5.15 1.74 -11.92
N THR A 57 -5.66 1.67 -13.15
CA THR A 57 -6.13 2.84 -13.90
C THR A 57 -7.64 2.94 -13.83
N GLY A 58 -8.14 4.17 -13.86
CA GLY A 58 -9.53 4.45 -14.22
C GLY A 58 -9.64 4.67 -15.72
N HIS A 59 -10.24 5.80 -16.09
CA HIS A 59 -10.31 6.24 -17.48
C HIS A 59 -8.93 6.67 -18.02
N ILE A 60 -8.64 6.32 -19.27
CA ILE A 60 -7.45 6.73 -20.00
C ILE A 60 -7.89 7.27 -21.36
N GLU A 61 -7.44 8.46 -21.71
CA GLU A 61 -7.63 9.04 -23.03
C GLU A 61 -6.44 8.71 -23.94
N GLY A 62 -6.70 8.34 -25.19
CA GLY A 62 -5.64 8.17 -26.20
C GLY A 62 -4.84 6.86 -26.14
N GLY A 63 -5.26 5.88 -25.33
CA GLY A 63 -4.65 4.55 -25.35
C GLY A 63 -5.03 3.68 -24.15
N GLU A 64 -4.40 2.51 -24.09
CA GLU A 64 -4.53 1.55 -22.99
C GLU A 64 -3.18 0.84 -22.74
N TYR A 65 -2.97 0.36 -21.52
CA TYR A 65 -1.83 -0.50 -21.20
C TYR A 65 -2.20 -1.94 -21.50
N ARG A 66 -1.32 -2.68 -22.20
CA ARG A 66 -1.61 -4.07 -22.57
C ARG A 66 -1.42 -5.02 -21.41
N THR A 67 -0.53 -4.67 -20.48
CA THR A 67 -0.28 -5.45 -19.28
C THR A 67 -0.28 -4.57 -18.04
N HIS A 68 -0.60 -5.18 -16.89
CA HIS A 68 -0.52 -4.52 -15.61
C HIS A 68 0.91 -4.03 -15.29
N THR A 69 1.93 -4.79 -15.70
CA THR A 69 3.34 -4.44 -15.51
C THR A 69 3.71 -3.19 -16.31
N GLU A 70 3.28 -3.07 -17.56
CA GLU A 70 3.47 -1.85 -18.36
C GLU A 70 2.85 -0.61 -17.71
N PHE A 71 1.65 -0.76 -17.13
CA PHE A 71 1.01 0.30 -16.36
C PHE A 71 1.86 0.72 -15.15
N LEU A 72 2.31 -0.24 -14.33
CA LEU A 72 3.14 0.05 -13.15
C LEU A 72 4.46 0.71 -13.53
N ASP A 73 5.08 0.30 -14.63
CA ASP A 73 6.30 0.93 -15.16
C ASP A 73 6.02 2.37 -15.62
N ALA A 74 4.89 2.63 -16.25
CA ALA A 74 4.48 3.99 -16.61
C ALA A 74 4.26 4.87 -15.38
N VAL A 75 3.58 4.36 -14.35
CA VAL A 75 3.40 5.04 -13.06
C VAL A 75 4.75 5.41 -12.43
N ALA A 76 5.69 4.46 -12.41
CA ALA A 76 7.02 4.69 -11.87
C ALA A 76 7.78 5.78 -12.66
N ARG A 77 7.68 5.79 -14.00
CA ARG A 77 8.28 6.84 -14.86
C ARG A 77 7.67 8.22 -14.63
N MET A 78 6.40 8.30 -14.23
CA MET A 78 5.75 9.55 -13.84
C MET A 78 6.17 10.05 -12.46
N GLY A 79 7.01 9.32 -11.72
CA GLY A 79 7.43 9.66 -10.37
C GLY A 79 6.41 9.30 -9.29
N LEU A 80 5.34 8.57 -9.65
CA LEU A 80 4.36 8.10 -8.69
C LEU A 80 4.80 6.75 -8.09
N PRO A 81 4.54 6.49 -6.80
CA PRO A 81 4.82 5.20 -6.19
C PRO A 81 3.94 4.10 -6.79
N ALA A 82 4.51 3.20 -7.58
CA ALA A 82 3.84 1.97 -8.03
C ALA A 82 3.80 0.92 -6.89
N THR A 83 2.83 0.01 -6.94
CA THR A 83 2.75 -1.11 -5.99
C THR A 83 4.05 -1.92 -5.99
N PRO A 84 4.73 -2.08 -4.84
CA PRO A 84 5.99 -2.81 -4.77
C PRO A 84 5.75 -4.32 -4.79
N GLY A 85 6.77 -5.09 -5.19
CA GLY A 85 6.76 -6.56 -5.09
C GLY A 85 5.82 -7.27 -6.06
N VAL A 86 5.36 -6.59 -7.11
CA VAL A 86 4.52 -7.19 -8.15
C VAL A 86 5.37 -8.07 -9.07
N GLU A 87 4.90 -9.29 -9.33
CA GLU A 87 5.55 -10.26 -10.21
C GLU A 87 4.49 -10.97 -11.07
N THR A 88 4.76 -11.11 -12.36
CA THR A 88 3.91 -11.89 -13.26
C THR A 88 4.26 -13.36 -13.16
N ARG A 89 3.25 -14.22 -12.99
CA ARG A 89 3.41 -15.68 -12.92
C ARG A 89 2.70 -16.33 -14.11
N PRO A 90 3.28 -17.39 -14.70
CA PRO A 90 2.70 -18.05 -15.87
C PRO A 90 1.42 -18.82 -15.55
N ASP A 91 1.23 -19.27 -14.31
CA ASP A 91 0.11 -20.09 -13.89
C ASP A 91 -0.21 -19.96 -12.39
N ILE A 92 -1.34 -20.53 -11.96
CA ILE A 92 -1.78 -20.49 -10.57
C ILE A 92 -0.91 -21.34 -9.62
N ILE A 93 -0.19 -22.34 -10.13
CA ILE A 93 0.63 -23.24 -9.32
C ILE A 93 1.88 -22.47 -8.86
N SER A 94 2.57 -21.84 -9.80
CA SER A 94 3.72 -20.97 -9.57
C SER A 94 3.37 -19.73 -8.72
N ALA A 95 2.13 -19.24 -8.77
CA ALA A 95 1.68 -18.13 -7.92
C ALA A 95 1.55 -18.50 -6.44
N ARG A 96 1.23 -19.75 -6.11
CA ARG A 96 1.05 -20.21 -4.71
C ARG A 96 2.35 -20.31 -3.93
N SER A 97 3.48 -20.43 -4.62
CA SER A 97 4.79 -20.73 -4.02
C SER A 97 5.58 -19.50 -3.57
N THR A 98 5.00 -18.29 -3.56
CA THR A 98 5.71 -17.12 -3.05
C THR A 98 5.94 -17.27 -1.55
N PRO A 99 7.20 -17.31 -1.06
CA PRO A 99 7.46 -17.19 0.36
C PRO A 99 6.93 -15.83 0.80
N ASN A 100 6.07 -15.81 1.82
CA ASN A 100 5.83 -14.57 2.54
C ASN A 100 7.21 -14.08 3.05
N PRO A 101 7.61 -12.82 2.83
CA PRO A 101 8.92 -12.31 3.30
C PRO A 101 9.13 -12.48 4.82
N ASP A 102 8.06 -12.75 5.57
CA ASP A 102 8.08 -12.98 7.02
C ASP A 102 8.12 -14.46 7.45
N GLY A 103 8.26 -15.41 6.52
CA GLY A 103 8.42 -16.85 6.85
C GLY A 103 7.22 -17.52 7.53
N GLN A 104 6.08 -16.84 7.65
CA GLN A 104 4.85 -17.44 8.18
C GLN A 104 4.04 -18.05 7.04
N HIS A 105 3.91 -19.38 7.06
CA HIS A 105 2.97 -20.11 6.22
C HIS A 105 1.55 -19.62 6.52
N ALA A 106 0.95 -18.84 5.61
CA ALA A 106 -0.49 -18.72 5.57
C ALA A 106 -1.02 -20.13 5.26
N ARG A 107 -1.55 -20.80 6.29
CA ARG A 107 -2.25 -22.06 6.09
C ARG A 107 -3.41 -21.79 5.14
N ALA A 108 -3.32 -22.37 3.95
CA ALA A 108 -4.45 -22.48 3.05
C ALA A 108 -5.50 -23.38 3.73
N GLY A 109 -6.42 -22.76 4.46
CA GLY A 109 -7.72 -23.33 4.79
C GLY A 109 -8.73 -22.66 3.86
N PHE A 110 -9.52 -23.48 3.18
CA PHE A 110 -10.72 -23.04 2.47
C PHE A 110 -11.68 -22.31 3.40
#